data_AF-A0A0C1JP56-F1
#
_entry.id   AF-A0A0C1JP56-F1
#
_cell.length_a   1.000
_cell.length_b   1.000
_cell.length_c   1.000
_cell.angle_alpha   90.00
_cell.angle_beta   90.00
_cell.angle_gamma   90.00
#
_symmetry.space_group_name_H-M   'P 1'
#
loop_
_entity.id
_entity.type
_entity.pdbx_description
1 polymer ?
#
loop_
_entity_poly.entity_id
_entity_poly.type
_entity_poly.pdbx_seq_one_letter_code
_entity_poly.pdbx_strand_id
1 'polypeptide(L)'
;MSGPKLPEQSLELISHNFQNIYAAAHSNQEIIHLVPSLWGNKLYCPSAGWRGRILRLIYFFANLLVGSAFFEKKLKAAIKATHTIYQGLEKFRYRLLDSTYQEYLNARFANNKNHAALPLVNNAREQIQLFYQATYPLIELVRSEKSQKLNTFLHAHFPEIYDKKDKPFYDKTSFKSLRKQVKIMALEGMTAGELPFHIFQKVICKEPIQQPSQVAAKEQKSLLKFIKRIHQAKQQGKFEIELFHEGMKSLILSLPHYRKEDIGADLISLEKTLIKEGCFLLEKFDLKHLQWREGLQQGCKLIKANQPFYFRDKKNQEHLFELGDSLKGHETTQLPNLYKVFEIFKPYTSQKYEKVLFVVGPNKLCFEYSKLLRSEEFFWALATPQFKYIDPKGRYAIVENLPTSLESIAWHTHRKSKLSKMNRAYAEPLRLLIRFFVEEKNTPRYLNVEYFKFDGKGRLKSTKDCIPSGYLDSIGLEEIVFIAAQGNLPVYQHIIEPLLQASQNRKVLIFFRQSIRTIFSKCPVPIESLARKYGLKNKRVKTRARELQQKALSLKEDCYQAVYHHFEHEGIDKSSLLKSIKKSLLALYKNHKTFGRLWPIVTSTLLIETVELDPQKFCEKNCS
;
A
#
# COMPACT_ATOMS: atom_id res chain seq x y z
N MET A 1 -20.76 36.87 -14.46
CA MET A 1 -19.62 37.64 -14.99
C MET A 1 -18.57 36.67 -15.50
N SER A 2 -18.23 36.71 -16.79
CA SER A 2 -17.08 35.97 -17.32
C SER A 2 -15.80 36.61 -16.79
N GLY A 3 -14.98 35.84 -16.07
CA GLY A 3 -13.72 36.33 -15.53
C GLY A 3 -12.69 36.69 -16.63
N PRO A 4 -11.54 37.25 -16.25
CA PRO A 4 -10.48 37.57 -17.20
C PRO A 4 -9.98 36.33 -17.93
N LYS A 5 -9.85 36.40 -19.25
CA LYS A 5 -9.36 35.31 -20.11
C LYS A 5 -7.97 35.63 -20.65
N LEU A 6 -7.18 34.59 -20.90
CA LEU A 6 -5.99 34.75 -21.73
C LEU A 6 -6.43 35.15 -23.14
N PRO A 7 -5.70 36.06 -23.81
CA PRO A 7 -5.98 36.38 -25.21
C PRO A 7 -5.90 35.10 -26.08
N GLU A 8 -7.05 34.66 -26.59
CA GLU A 8 -7.21 33.34 -27.22
C GLU A 8 -6.28 33.18 -28.45
N GLN A 9 -6.20 34.20 -29.30
CA GLN A 9 -5.31 34.21 -30.47
C GLN A 9 -3.83 34.11 -30.10
N SER A 10 -3.42 34.80 -29.03
CA SER A 10 -2.04 34.74 -28.53
C SER A 10 -1.73 33.36 -27.97
N LEU A 11 -2.65 32.76 -27.21
CA LEU A 11 -2.48 31.43 -26.64
C LEU A 11 -2.44 30.34 -27.73
N GLU A 12 -3.29 30.44 -28.75
CA GLU A 12 -3.28 29.54 -29.90
C GLU A 12 -1.95 29.62 -30.64
N LEU A 13 -1.44 30.84 -30.88
CA LEU A 13 -0.15 31.04 -31.52
C LEU A 13 1.00 30.45 -30.70
N ILE A 14 1.02 30.66 -29.38
CA ILE A 14 2.04 30.07 -28.50
C ILE A 14 1.96 28.55 -28.51
N SER A 15 0.76 27.98 -28.35
CA SER A 15 0.55 26.53 -28.39
C SER A 15 1.09 25.93 -29.70
N HIS A 16 0.72 26.54 -30.83
CA HIS A 16 1.18 26.12 -32.15
C HIS A 16 2.70 26.19 -32.30
N ASN A 17 3.31 27.33 -31.95
CA ASN A 17 4.73 27.54 -32.13
C ASN A 17 5.54 26.65 -31.19
N PHE A 18 5.12 26.49 -29.93
CA PHE A 18 5.82 25.65 -28.96
C PHE A 18 5.77 24.18 -29.35
N GLN A 19 4.63 23.68 -29.86
CA GLN A 19 4.53 22.32 -30.38
C GLN A 19 5.48 22.09 -31.57
N ASN A 20 5.58 23.04 -32.50
CA ASN A 20 6.48 22.91 -33.65
C ASN A 20 7.96 22.98 -33.26
N ILE A 21 8.34 23.86 -32.33
CA ILE A 21 9.70 23.92 -31.78
C ILE A 21 10.02 22.60 -31.06
N TYR A 22 9.10 22.11 -30.23
CA TYR A 22 9.26 20.85 -29.50
C TYR A 22 9.41 19.66 -30.47
N ALA A 23 8.58 19.59 -31.51
CA ALA A 23 8.67 18.55 -32.54
C ALA A 23 10.00 18.60 -33.29
N ALA A 24 10.47 19.79 -33.67
CA ALA A 24 11.75 19.96 -34.35
C ALA A 24 12.93 19.52 -33.47
N ALA A 25 12.88 19.82 -32.16
CA ALA A 25 13.89 19.40 -31.20
C ALA A 25 13.97 17.87 -31.00
N HIS A 26 12.92 17.13 -31.35
CA HIS A 26 12.84 15.66 -31.29
C HIS A 26 12.96 14.98 -32.66
N SER A 27 13.22 15.77 -33.71
CA SER A 27 13.44 15.19 -35.04
C SER A 27 14.81 14.52 -35.14
N ASN A 28 14.93 13.60 -36.10
CA ASN A 28 16.20 12.90 -36.38
C ASN A 28 17.28 13.84 -36.97
N GLN A 29 16.94 15.09 -37.31
CA GLN A 29 17.88 16.06 -37.88
C GLN A 29 18.83 16.60 -36.83
N GLU A 30 20.10 16.81 -37.17
CA GLU A 30 21.11 17.31 -36.23
C GLU A 30 20.82 18.73 -35.73
N ILE A 31 20.18 19.56 -36.56
CA ILE A 31 19.84 20.96 -36.27
C ILE A 31 18.32 21.13 -36.27
N ILE A 32 17.82 22.07 -35.46
CA ILE A 32 16.41 22.46 -35.47
C ILE A 32 16.10 23.23 -36.75
N HIS A 33 15.27 22.65 -37.62
CA HIS A 33 14.76 23.30 -38.81
C HIS A 33 13.30 23.74 -38.61
N LEU A 34 13.07 25.05 -38.68
CA LEU A 34 11.75 25.68 -38.60
C LEU A 34 11.57 26.66 -39.76
N VAL A 35 10.33 26.79 -40.22
CA VAL A 35 9.96 27.68 -41.32
C VAL A 35 8.85 28.62 -40.83
N PRO A 36 9.00 29.96 -40.94
CA PRO A 36 7.95 30.89 -40.56
C PRO A 36 6.82 30.89 -41.58
N SER A 37 5.63 31.31 -41.16
CA SER A 37 4.49 31.54 -42.06
C SER A 37 4.79 32.64 -43.09
N LEU A 38 4.15 32.58 -44.26
CA LEU A 38 4.16 33.70 -45.21
C LEU A 38 3.47 34.94 -44.62
N TRP A 39 2.41 34.74 -43.85
CA TRP A 39 1.66 35.80 -43.18
C TRP A 39 1.60 35.52 -41.67
N GLY A 40 2.02 36.49 -40.86
CA GLY A 40 2.06 36.39 -39.41
C GLY A 40 3.26 35.63 -38.84
N ASN A 41 3.15 35.21 -37.57
CA ASN A 41 4.26 34.72 -36.74
C ASN A 41 4.21 33.20 -36.45
N LYS A 42 3.37 32.44 -37.16
CA LYS A 42 3.30 30.97 -36.98
C LYS A 42 4.60 30.31 -37.45
N LEU A 43 5.06 29.30 -36.72
CA LEU A 43 6.26 28.51 -37.01
C LEU A 43 5.86 27.07 -37.35
N TYR A 44 6.48 26.52 -38.40
CA TYR A 44 6.21 25.17 -38.87
C TYR A 44 7.46 24.31 -38.84
N CYS A 45 7.33 23.08 -38.36
CA CYS A 45 8.35 22.05 -38.45
C CYS A 45 8.15 21.24 -39.74
N PRO A 46 9.08 21.29 -40.73
CA PRO A 46 8.91 20.60 -42.01
C PRO A 46 8.83 19.07 -41.90
N SER A 47 9.40 18.48 -40.86
CA SER A 47 9.36 17.04 -40.63
C SER A 47 8.02 16.58 -40.01
N ALA A 48 7.25 17.47 -39.38
CA ALA A 48 6.04 17.11 -38.64
C ALA A 48 4.72 17.35 -39.39
N GLY A 49 4.71 18.09 -40.51
CA GLY A 49 3.46 18.38 -41.21
C GLY A 49 3.58 18.92 -42.64
N TRP A 50 2.52 18.73 -43.43
CA TRP A 50 2.48 19.09 -44.86
C TRP A 50 2.69 20.59 -45.12
N ARG A 51 2.10 21.46 -44.29
CA ARG A 51 2.27 22.92 -44.40
C ARG A 51 3.74 23.35 -44.24
N GLY A 52 4.47 22.72 -43.32
CA GLY A 52 5.90 22.98 -43.16
C GLY A 52 6.73 22.54 -44.37
N ARG A 53 6.36 21.41 -45.00
CA ARG A 53 7.01 20.94 -46.25
C ARG A 53 6.76 21.90 -47.42
N ILE A 54 5.52 22.35 -47.60
CA ILE A 54 5.18 23.30 -48.66
C ILE A 54 5.86 24.64 -48.45
N LEU A 55 5.82 25.19 -47.24
CA LEU A 55 6.51 26.44 -46.95
C LEU A 55 8.02 26.31 -47.17
N ARG A 56 8.63 25.18 -46.81
CA ARG A 56 10.05 24.92 -47.11
C ARG A 56 10.34 24.99 -48.61
N LEU A 57 9.48 24.42 -49.46
CA LEU A 57 9.62 24.53 -50.92
C LEU A 57 9.45 25.97 -51.40
N ILE A 58 8.45 26.69 -50.90
CA ILE A 58 8.24 28.11 -51.25
C ILE A 58 9.46 28.95 -50.88
N TYR A 59 10.01 28.77 -49.67
CA TYR A 59 11.21 29.49 -49.25
C TYR A 59 12.47 29.03 -50.01
N PHE A 60 12.55 27.78 -50.44
CA PHE A 60 13.64 27.32 -51.31
C PHE A 60 13.64 28.08 -52.64
N PHE A 61 12.49 28.21 -53.30
CA PHE A 61 12.38 29.01 -54.54
C PHE A 61 12.52 30.52 -54.28
N ALA A 62 11.98 31.04 -53.18
CA ALA A 62 12.13 32.46 -52.83
C ALA A 62 13.57 32.84 -52.49
N ASN A 63 14.35 31.92 -51.91
CA ASN A 63 15.77 32.16 -51.62
C ASN A 63 16.60 32.36 -52.90
N LEU A 64 16.19 31.78 -54.04
CA LEU A 64 16.83 32.02 -55.34
C LEU A 64 16.61 33.46 -55.86
N LEU A 65 15.56 34.14 -55.39
CA LEU A 65 15.17 35.47 -55.86
C LEU A 65 15.55 36.60 -54.88
N VAL A 66 15.46 36.34 -53.57
CA VAL A 66 15.58 37.39 -52.52
C VAL A 66 16.73 37.10 -51.53
N GLY A 67 17.43 35.97 -51.68
CA GLY A 67 18.54 35.55 -50.83
C GLY A 67 18.12 34.97 -49.48
N SER A 68 19.02 34.19 -48.86
CA SER A 68 18.80 33.50 -47.58
C SER A 68 18.58 34.44 -46.39
N ALA A 69 19.10 35.67 -46.46
CA ALA A 69 18.97 36.68 -45.42
C ALA A 69 17.50 37.07 -45.14
N PHE A 70 16.63 37.03 -46.15
CA PHE A 70 15.20 37.32 -45.98
C PHE A 70 14.52 36.27 -45.11
N PHE A 71 14.78 34.99 -45.37
CA PHE A 71 14.24 33.88 -44.59
C PHE A 71 14.70 33.94 -43.13
N GLU A 72 16.00 34.11 -42.89
CA GLU A 72 16.57 34.16 -41.55
C GLU A 72 16.01 35.34 -40.74
N LYS A 73 15.91 36.53 -41.37
CA LYS A 73 15.32 37.71 -40.73
C LYS A 73 13.88 37.46 -40.31
N LYS A 74 13.08 36.82 -41.16
CA LYS A 74 11.68 36.51 -40.88
C LYS A 74 11.51 35.42 -39.83
N LEU A 75 12.34 34.38 -39.86
CA LEU A 75 12.36 33.34 -38.82
C LEU A 75 12.73 33.93 -37.46
N LYS A 76 13.78 34.75 -37.41
CA LYS A 76 14.21 35.46 -36.19
C LYS A 76 13.10 36.37 -35.66
N ALA A 77 12.42 37.11 -36.54
CA ALA A 77 11.29 37.97 -36.15
C ALA A 77 10.13 37.16 -35.56
N ALA A 78 9.74 36.05 -36.19
CA ALA A 78 8.66 35.18 -35.68
C ALA A 78 9.00 34.54 -34.32
N ILE A 79 10.26 34.11 -34.14
CA ILE A 79 10.75 33.55 -32.86
C ILE A 79 10.75 34.63 -31.76
N LYS A 80 11.26 35.82 -32.05
CA LYS A 80 11.24 36.95 -31.09
C LYS A 80 9.82 37.37 -30.74
N ALA A 81 8.92 37.47 -31.72
CA ALA A 81 7.50 37.73 -31.49
C ALA A 81 6.85 36.67 -30.60
N THR A 82 7.17 35.38 -30.82
CA THR A 82 6.71 34.27 -29.97
C THR A 82 7.16 34.46 -28.52
N HIS A 83 8.42 34.88 -28.30
CA HIS A 83 8.94 35.14 -26.96
C HIS A 83 8.26 36.33 -26.27
N THR A 84 8.06 37.43 -26.99
CA THR A 84 7.35 38.61 -26.46
C THR A 84 5.90 38.28 -26.08
N ILE A 85 5.19 37.53 -26.93
CA ILE A 85 3.82 37.10 -26.65
C ILE A 85 3.79 36.17 -25.44
N TYR A 86 4.72 35.22 -25.35
CA TYR A 86 4.85 34.33 -24.20
C TYR A 86 5.05 35.12 -22.90
N GLN A 87 5.97 36.09 -22.87
CA GLN A 87 6.20 36.93 -21.69
C GLN A 87 4.95 37.73 -21.30
N GLY A 88 4.20 38.24 -22.29
CA GLY A 88 2.93 38.92 -22.05
C GLY A 88 1.89 38.03 -21.38
N LEU A 89 1.66 36.83 -21.95
CA LEU A 89 0.75 35.83 -21.39
C LEU A 89 1.19 35.34 -20.01
N GLU A 90 2.49 35.12 -19.83
CA GLU A 90 3.07 34.70 -18.56
C GLU A 90 2.86 35.75 -17.46
N LYS A 91 3.16 37.03 -17.75
CA LYS A 91 2.93 38.14 -16.82
C LYS A 91 1.45 38.29 -16.48
N PHE A 92 0.56 38.20 -17.48
CA PHE A 92 -0.88 38.28 -17.27
C PHE A 92 -1.38 37.15 -16.37
N ARG A 93 -1.00 35.90 -16.69
CA ARG A 93 -1.33 34.72 -15.88
C ARG A 93 -0.83 34.87 -14.46
N TYR A 94 0.46 35.19 -14.29
CA TYR A 94 1.10 35.25 -12.97
C TYR A 94 0.52 36.36 -12.08
N ARG A 95 0.18 37.52 -12.65
CA ARG A 95 -0.37 38.64 -11.85
C ARG A 95 -1.85 38.46 -11.53
N LEU A 96 -2.64 37.99 -12.48
CA LEU A 96 -4.10 38.00 -12.36
C LEU A 96 -4.66 36.63 -12.00
N LEU A 97 -4.38 35.62 -12.83
CA LEU A 97 -4.97 34.29 -12.69
C LEU A 97 -4.39 33.55 -11.47
N ASP A 98 -3.06 33.56 -11.33
CA ASP A 98 -2.39 32.93 -10.19
C ASP A 98 -2.78 33.60 -8.86
N SER A 99 -2.91 34.93 -8.83
CA SER A 99 -3.37 35.66 -7.63
C SER A 99 -4.79 35.27 -7.28
N THR A 100 -5.69 35.26 -8.26
CA THR A 100 -7.10 34.85 -8.07
C THR A 100 -7.19 33.43 -7.47
N TYR A 101 -6.40 32.49 -8.00
CA TYR A 101 -6.40 31.13 -7.46
C TYR A 101 -5.74 31.04 -6.08
N GLN A 102 -4.65 31.77 -5.83
CA GLN A 102 -3.97 31.78 -4.53
C GLN A 102 -4.82 32.44 -3.44
N GLU A 103 -5.55 33.51 -3.74
CA GLU A 103 -6.53 34.12 -2.84
C GLU A 103 -7.66 33.15 -2.48
N TYR A 104 -8.15 32.40 -3.48
CA TYR A 104 -9.07 31.30 -3.23
C TYR A 104 -8.48 30.26 -2.27
N LEU A 105 -7.25 29.79 -2.51
CA LEU A 105 -6.60 28.82 -1.62
C LEU A 105 -6.48 29.39 -0.18
N ASN A 106 -6.05 30.64 -0.04
CA ASN A 106 -5.94 31.30 1.25
C ASN A 106 -7.30 31.39 1.99
N ALA A 107 -8.37 31.75 1.28
CA ALA A 107 -9.72 31.77 1.84
C ALA A 107 -10.18 30.39 2.29
N ARG A 108 -9.85 29.34 1.52
CA ARG A 108 -10.19 27.94 1.85
C ARG A 108 -9.41 27.43 3.07
N PHE A 109 -8.14 27.81 3.20
CA PHE A 109 -7.33 27.52 4.39
C PHE A 109 -7.94 28.16 5.64
N ALA A 110 -8.35 29.43 5.55
CA ALA A 110 -9.07 30.14 6.62
C ALA A 110 -10.53 29.68 6.86
N ASN A 111 -10.96 28.56 6.26
CA ASN A 111 -12.34 28.02 6.33
C ASN A 111 -13.43 29.01 5.87
N ASN A 112 -13.08 30.01 5.06
CA ASN A 112 -14.04 30.96 4.50
C ASN A 112 -14.63 30.42 3.20
N LYS A 113 -15.92 30.09 3.21
CA LYS A 113 -16.65 29.57 2.06
C LYS A 113 -17.35 30.68 1.29
N ASN A 114 -16.57 31.55 0.65
CA ASN A 114 -17.14 32.62 -0.15
C ASN A 114 -17.58 32.10 -1.53
N HIS A 115 -18.81 31.58 -1.62
CA HIS A 115 -19.36 30.95 -2.82
C HIS A 115 -19.50 31.90 -4.02
N ALA A 116 -19.58 33.22 -3.78
CA ALA A 116 -19.71 34.23 -4.83
C ALA A 116 -18.48 34.33 -5.77
N ALA A 117 -17.29 33.93 -5.30
CA ALA A 117 -16.06 33.97 -6.10
C ALA A 117 -15.85 32.74 -7.01
N LEU A 118 -16.67 31.68 -6.85
CA LEU A 118 -16.47 30.40 -7.54
C LEU A 118 -16.44 30.50 -9.09
N PRO A 119 -17.27 31.31 -9.77
CA PRO A 119 -17.19 31.46 -11.22
C PRO A 119 -15.84 32.04 -11.69
N LEU A 120 -15.32 33.03 -10.97
CA LEU A 120 -14.02 33.66 -11.28
C LEU A 120 -12.87 32.68 -11.05
N VAL A 121 -12.93 31.92 -9.96
CA VAL A 121 -11.94 30.88 -9.63
C VAL A 121 -11.95 29.75 -10.66
N ASN A 122 -13.13 29.29 -11.06
CA ASN A 122 -13.25 28.24 -12.09
C ASN A 122 -12.69 28.70 -13.44
N ASN A 123 -12.99 29.94 -13.84
CA ASN A 123 -12.37 30.53 -15.02
C ASN A 123 -10.84 30.64 -14.87
N ALA A 124 -10.32 31.09 -13.73
CA ALA A 124 -8.88 31.15 -13.50
C ALA A 124 -8.22 29.77 -13.62
N ARG A 125 -8.83 28.73 -13.03
CA ARG A 125 -8.35 27.33 -13.12
C ARG A 125 -8.29 26.85 -14.56
N GLU A 126 -9.36 27.08 -15.33
CA GLU A 126 -9.42 26.72 -16.75
C GLU A 126 -8.31 27.40 -17.56
N GLN A 127 -8.16 28.72 -17.40
CA GLN A 127 -7.16 29.49 -18.13
C GLN A 127 -5.72 29.11 -17.76
N ILE A 128 -5.45 28.82 -16.48
CA ILE A 128 -4.15 28.31 -16.03
C ILE A 128 -3.86 26.93 -16.64
N GLN A 129 -4.85 26.04 -16.70
CA GLN A 129 -4.71 24.72 -17.32
C GLN A 129 -4.46 24.81 -18.83
N LEU A 130 -5.19 25.67 -19.54
CA LEU A 130 -4.97 25.91 -20.97
C LEU A 130 -3.56 26.44 -21.24
N PHE A 131 -3.09 27.41 -20.45
CA PHE A 131 -1.71 27.89 -20.53
C PHE A 131 -0.70 26.77 -20.27
N TYR A 132 -0.92 25.96 -19.23
CA TYR A 132 -0.05 24.84 -18.90
C TYR A 132 0.03 23.84 -20.05
N GLN A 133 -1.10 23.43 -20.62
CA GLN A 133 -1.16 22.49 -21.74
C GLN A 133 -0.45 23.04 -22.98
N ALA A 134 -0.65 24.33 -23.29
CA ALA A 134 -0.03 24.98 -24.44
C ALA A 134 1.50 25.10 -24.31
N THR A 135 2.02 25.24 -23.09
CA THR A 135 3.41 25.68 -22.88
C THR A 135 4.34 24.64 -22.24
N TYR A 136 3.81 23.78 -21.36
CA TYR A 136 4.61 22.93 -20.47
C TYR A 136 5.63 22.03 -21.18
N PRO A 137 5.31 21.33 -22.30
CA PRO A 137 6.26 20.41 -22.93
C PRO A 137 7.57 21.08 -23.35
N LEU A 138 7.49 22.28 -23.95
CA LEU A 138 8.68 23.02 -24.37
C LEU A 138 9.39 23.64 -23.17
N ILE A 139 8.67 24.26 -22.24
CA ILE A 139 9.28 24.91 -21.07
C ILE A 139 10.05 23.90 -20.21
N GLU A 140 9.50 22.70 -19.98
CA GLU A 140 10.18 21.66 -19.21
C GLU A 140 11.46 21.19 -19.93
N LEU A 141 11.45 21.12 -21.25
CA LEU A 141 12.62 20.78 -22.06
C LEU A 141 13.71 21.84 -21.91
N VAL A 142 13.37 23.13 -22.06
CA VAL A 142 14.27 24.28 -21.85
C VAL A 142 14.83 24.29 -20.43
N ARG A 143 13.99 24.06 -19.42
CA ARG A 143 14.40 24.01 -18.01
C ARG A 143 15.42 22.89 -17.77
N SER A 144 15.17 21.71 -18.33
CA SER A 144 15.96 20.51 -18.08
C SER A 144 17.30 20.49 -18.81
N GLU A 145 17.47 21.33 -19.84
CA GLU A 145 18.66 21.41 -20.71
C GLU A 145 19.05 20.09 -21.40
N LYS A 146 18.15 19.09 -21.39
CA LYS A 146 18.43 17.76 -21.92
C LYS A 146 18.63 17.71 -23.43
N SER A 147 18.16 18.72 -24.17
CA SER A 147 18.29 18.80 -25.62
C SER A 147 19.36 19.81 -26.00
N GLN A 148 20.55 19.31 -26.35
CA GLN A 148 21.64 20.15 -26.86
C GLN A 148 21.21 20.92 -28.12
N LYS A 149 20.48 20.26 -29.03
CA LYS A 149 19.94 20.88 -30.26
C LYS A 149 19.08 22.10 -29.96
N LEU A 150 18.17 21.98 -28.98
CA LEU A 150 17.32 23.10 -28.57
C LEU A 150 18.13 24.22 -27.93
N ASN A 151 19.09 23.89 -27.07
CA ASN A 151 19.92 24.90 -26.42
C ASN A 151 20.74 25.69 -27.45
N THR A 152 21.35 25.02 -28.42
CA THR A 152 22.09 25.67 -29.52
C THR A 152 21.18 26.58 -30.34
N PHE A 153 19.99 26.10 -30.70
CA PHE A 153 19.00 26.89 -31.45
C PHE A 153 18.56 28.15 -30.69
N LEU A 154 18.26 28.02 -29.39
CA LEU A 154 17.84 29.15 -28.56
C LEU A 154 18.98 30.15 -28.34
N HIS A 155 20.20 29.67 -28.15
CA HIS A 155 21.39 30.53 -28.01
C HIS A 155 21.64 31.36 -29.28
N ALA A 156 21.45 30.76 -30.46
CA ALA A 156 21.61 31.47 -31.74
C ALA A 156 20.55 32.58 -31.94
N HIS A 157 19.34 32.40 -31.42
CA HIS A 157 18.23 33.35 -31.63
C HIS A 157 18.04 34.36 -30.49
N PHE A 158 18.58 34.09 -29.30
CA PHE A 158 18.50 34.94 -28.11
C PHE A 158 19.85 35.06 -27.35
N PRO A 159 20.97 35.41 -28.02
CA PRO A 159 22.26 35.55 -27.33
C PRO A 159 22.17 36.51 -26.13
N GLU A 160 21.41 37.59 -26.27
CA GLU A 160 21.22 38.62 -25.25
C GLU A 160 20.58 38.12 -23.94
N ILE A 161 19.83 37.01 -23.98
CA ILE A 161 19.19 36.40 -22.81
C ILE A 161 20.19 35.48 -22.10
N TYR A 162 21.00 34.75 -22.86
CA TYR A 162 22.02 33.85 -22.31
C TYR A 162 23.19 34.61 -21.67
N ASP A 163 23.56 35.78 -22.21
CA ASP A 163 24.56 36.66 -21.60
C ASP A 163 24.18 37.06 -20.16
N LYS A 164 22.87 37.16 -19.88
CA LYS A 164 22.32 37.44 -18.54
C LYS A 164 22.14 36.20 -17.67
N LYS A 165 22.58 35.03 -18.14
CA LYS A 165 22.36 33.71 -17.52
C LYS A 165 20.87 33.35 -17.36
N ASP A 166 20.01 33.96 -18.18
CA ASP A 166 18.59 33.65 -18.25
C ASP A 166 18.29 32.66 -19.38
N LYS A 167 17.02 32.23 -19.48
CA LYS A 167 16.56 31.31 -20.53
C LYS A 167 15.34 31.85 -21.24
N PRO A 168 15.29 31.83 -22.58
CA PRO A 168 14.08 32.20 -23.29
C PRO A 168 12.95 31.23 -22.94
N PHE A 169 11.72 31.76 -22.87
CA PHE A 169 10.50 31.01 -22.53
C PHE A 169 10.48 30.39 -21.11
N TYR A 170 11.38 30.80 -20.21
CA TYR A 170 11.45 30.23 -18.87
C TYR A 170 11.72 31.29 -17.81
N ASP A 171 10.74 31.52 -16.93
CA ASP A 171 10.96 32.16 -15.63
C ASP A 171 10.82 31.14 -14.49
N LYS A 172 11.84 31.08 -13.63
CA LYS A 172 11.93 30.07 -12.56
C LYS A 172 10.81 30.20 -11.54
N THR A 173 10.39 31.42 -11.23
CA THR A 173 9.39 31.71 -10.19
C THR A 173 7.98 31.41 -10.70
N SER A 174 7.64 31.96 -11.86
CA SER A 174 6.43 31.73 -12.63
C SER A 174 6.19 30.24 -12.88
N PHE A 175 7.21 29.52 -13.35
CA PHE A 175 7.12 28.09 -13.62
C PHE A 175 6.86 27.25 -12.37
N LYS A 176 7.52 27.59 -11.25
CA LYS A 176 7.28 26.94 -9.96
C LYS A 176 5.85 27.18 -9.47
N SER A 177 5.34 28.41 -9.61
CA SER A 177 3.95 28.74 -9.28
C SER A 177 2.97 27.92 -10.13
N LEU A 178 3.15 27.93 -11.45
CA LEU A 178 2.32 27.19 -12.39
C LEU A 178 2.25 25.69 -12.06
N ARG A 179 3.40 25.04 -11.85
CA ARG A 179 3.44 23.62 -11.50
C ARG A 179 2.76 23.34 -10.16
N LYS A 180 2.96 24.20 -9.16
CA LYS A 180 2.33 24.06 -7.85
C LYS A 180 0.82 24.10 -7.98
N GLN A 181 0.28 25.10 -8.68
CA GLN A 181 -1.15 25.29 -8.86
C GLN A 181 -1.80 24.15 -9.65
N VAL A 182 -1.21 23.73 -10.77
CA VAL A 182 -1.73 22.61 -11.58
C VAL A 182 -1.76 21.31 -10.79
N LYS A 183 -0.77 21.04 -9.93
CA LYS A 183 -0.77 19.86 -9.05
C LYS A 183 -1.87 19.90 -7.99
N ILE A 184 -2.18 21.07 -7.43
CA ILE A 184 -3.31 21.23 -6.51
C ILE A 184 -4.63 21.03 -7.25
N MET A 185 -4.80 21.61 -8.45
CA MET A 185 -5.99 21.39 -9.27
C MET A 185 -6.18 19.93 -9.66
N ALA A 186 -5.09 19.20 -9.94
CA ALA A 186 -5.12 17.77 -10.22
C ALA A 186 -5.58 16.96 -8.99
N LEU A 187 -5.15 17.35 -7.79
CA LEU A 187 -5.60 16.76 -6.52
C LEU A 187 -7.11 17.01 -6.28
N GLU A 188 -7.58 18.24 -6.53
CA GLU A 188 -9.02 18.57 -6.48
C GLU A 188 -9.82 17.74 -7.49
N GLY A 189 -9.31 17.60 -8.72
CA GLY A 189 -9.92 16.81 -9.79
C GLY A 189 -10.02 15.33 -9.45
N MET A 190 -8.95 14.73 -8.91
CA MET A 190 -8.92 13.32 -8.50
C MET A 190 -9.98 12.98 -7.46
N THR A 191 -10.29 13.91 -6.56
CA THR A 191 -11.24 13.68 -5.47
C THR A 191 -12.64 14.19 -5.78
N ALA A 192 -12.86 14.77 -6.97
CA ALA A 192 -14.16 15.25 -7.44
C ALA A 192 -14.92 16.09 -6.40
N GLY A 193 -14.22 16.99 -5.70
CA GLY A 193 -14.86 17.98 -4.83
C GLY A 193 -13.90 18.67 -3.87
N GLU A 194 -14.48 19.43 -2.94
CA GLU A 194 -13.72 20.26 -2.00
C GLU A 194 -12.73 19.44 -1.15
N LEU A 195 -11.46 19.87 -1.16
CA LEU A 195 -10.44 19.39 -0.23
C LEU A 195 -10.69 19.98 1.17
N PRO A 196 -10.36 19.26 2.25
CA PRO A 196 -10.50 19.76 3.61
C PRO A 196 -9.30 20.66 4.00
N PHE A 197 -9.10 21.76 3.25
CA PHE A 197 -7.97 22.70 3.38
C PHE A 197 -7.68 23.14 4.82
N HIS A 198 -8.70 23.58 5.56
CA HIS A 198 -8.59 23.99 6.95
C HIS A 198 -8.09 22.87 7.89
N ILE A 199 -8.53 21.63 7.67
CA ILE A 199 -8.07 20.48 8.47
C ILE A 199 -6.61 20.22 8.19
N PHE A 200 -6.21 20.30 6.92
CA PHE A 200 -4.81 20.14 6.53
C PHE A 200 -3.92 21.21 7.15
N GLN A 201 -4.35 22.48 7.13
CA GLN A 201 -3.64 23.56 7.79
C GLN A 201 -3.47 23.31 9.29
N LYS A 202 -4.53 22.93 10.02
CA LYS A 202 -4.44 22.61 11.45
C LYS A 202 -3.41 21.51 11.76
N VAL A 203 -3.41 20.45 10.94
CA VAL A 203 -2.45 19.33 11.08
C VAL A 203 -1.01 19.81 10.87
N ILE A 204 -0.78 20.67 9.88
CA ILE A 204 0.56 21.17 9.51
C ILE A 204 1.06 22.21 10.51
N CYS A 205 0.23 23.19 10.87
CA CYS A 205 0.58 24.27 11.79
C CYS A 205 0.62 23.84 13.26
N LYS A 206 0.28 22.58 13.58
CA LYS A 206 0.23 22.02 14.94
C LYS A 206 -0.60 22.88 15.91
N GLU A 207 -1.66 23.52 15.40
CA GLU A 207 -2.53 24.33 16.24
C GLU A 207 -3.23 23.42 17.27
N PRO A 208 -3.25 23.79 18.57
CA PRO A 208 -3.99 23.04 19.56
C PRO A 208 -5.47 23.07 19.17
N ILE A 209 -6.05 21.88 18.96
CA ILE A 209 -7.48 21.73 18.68
C ILE A 209 -8.23 22.24 19.92
N GLN A 210 -8.66 23.50 19.89
CA GLN A 210 -9.42 24.11 20.97
C GLN A 210 -10.74 23.33 21.14
N GLN A 211 -10.82 22.63 22.27
CA GLN A 211 -11.90 21.82 22.86
C GLN A 211 -12.89 21.07 21.93
N PRO A 212 -13.06 19.74 22.12
CA PRO A 212 -13.93 18.91 21.30
C PRO A 212 -15.40 19.08 21.69
N SER A 213 -16.10 20.04 21.10
CA SER A 213 -17.56 19.98 21.05
C SER A 213 -18.10 20.64 19.77
N GLN A 214 -18.84 19.85 18.99
CA GLN A 214 -19.48 20.14 17.70
C GLN A 214 -18.60 20.45 16.48
N VAL A 215 -17.56 21.27 16.59
CA VAL A 215 -16.67 21.60 15.43
C VAL A 215 -15.82 20.39 15.03
N ALA A 216 -15.28 19.64 15.99
CA ALA A 216 -14.48 18.44 15.75
C ALA A 216 -15.26 17.33 14.99
N ALA A 217 -16.54 17.13 15.31
CA ALA A 217 -17.38 16.13 14.63
C ALA A 217 -17.67 16.51 13.17
N LYS A 218 -17.87 17.81 12.89
CA LYS A 218 -18.10 18.33 11.53
C LYS A 218 -16.82 18.25 10.69
N GLU A 219 -15.67 18.55 11.29
CA GLU A 219 -14.35 18.40 10.68
C GLU A 219 -14.05 16.93 10.37
N GLN A 220 -14.25 16.03 11.33
CA GLN A 220 -14.09 14.59 11.13
C GLN A 220 -15.00 14.07 10.02
N LYS A 221 -16.27 14.50 9.98
CA LYS A 221 -17.20 14.15 8.89
C LYS A 221 -16.70 14.64 7.52
N SER A 222 -16.10 15.83 7.45
CA SER A 222 -15.52 16.37 6.22
C SER A 222 -14.31 15.54 5.76
N LEU A 223 -13.44 15.16 6.70
CA LEU A 223 -12.28 14.32 6.46
C LEU A 223 -12.69 12.91 5.99
N LEU A 224 -13.66 12.27 6.65
CA LEU A 224 -14.21 10.98 6.24
C LEU A 224 -14.87 11.05 4.85
N LYS A 225 -15.56 12.16 4.53
CA LYS A 225 -16.13 12.38 3.19
C LYS A 225 -15.04 12.53 2.12
N PHE A 226 -13.91 13.15 2.46
CA PHE A 226 -12.75 13.24 1.59
C PHE A 226 -12.11 11.86 1.37
N ILE A 227 -11.91 11.08 2.43
CA ILE A 227 -11.38 9.71 2.36
C ILE A 227 -12.29 8.79 1.52
N LYS A 228 -13.61 8.88 1.71
CA LYS A 228 -14.58 8.14 0.88
C LYS A 228 -14.43 8.48 -0.60
N ARG A 229 -14.20 9.74 -0.94
CA ARG A 229 -13.97 10.18 -2.33
C ARG A 229 -12.66 9.64 -2.90
N ILE A 230 -11.59 9.59 -2.10
CA ILE A 230 -10.34 8.92 -2.49
C ILE A 230 -10.59 7.45 -2.80
N HIS A 231 -11.32 6.73 -1.94
CA HIS A 231 -11.66 5.33 -2.17
C HIS A 231 -12.53 5.12 -3.42
N GLN A 232 -13.47 6.02 -3.69
CA GLN A 232 -14.29 5.98 -4.92
C GLN A 232 -13.44 6.22 -6.17
N ALA A 233 -12.58 7.24 -6.16
CA ALA A 233 -11.65 7.50 -7.25
C ALA A 233 -10.71 6.31 -7.50
N LYS A 234 -10.29 5.62 -6.43
CA LYS A 234 -9.52 4.38 -6.50
C LYS A 234 -10.31 3.26 -7.18
N GLN A 235 -11.56 3.01 -6.77
CA GLN A 235 -12.42 1.99 -7.37
C GLN A 235 -12.68 2.23 -8.86
N GLN A 236 -12.73 3.50 -9.29
CA GLN A 236 -12.93 3.88 -10.69
C GLN A 236 -11.63 3.90 -11.52
N GLY A 237 -10.48 3.54 -10.93
CA GLY A 237 -9.18 3.61 -11.60
C GLY A 237 -8.59 5.02 -11.76
N LYS A 238 -9.30 6.07 -11.31
CA LYS A 238 -8.96 7.50 -11.52
C LYS A 238 -7.98 8.08 -10.49
N PHE A 239 -7.50 7.29 -9.53
CA PHE A 239 -6.63 7.76 -8.46
C PHE A 239 -5.14 7.45 -8.70
N GLU A 240 -4.26 8.44 -8.80
CA GLU A 240 -2.81 8.21 -8.96
C GLU A 240 -2.04 8.63 -7.71
N ILE A 241 -1.30 7.70 -7.09
CA ILE A 241 -0.57 7.94 -5.83
C ILE A 241 0.48 9.04 -5.99
N GLU A 242 1.28 9.00 -7.07
CA GLU A 242 2.35 9.99 -7.30
C GLU A 242 1.76 11.40 -7.49
N LEU A 243 0.67 11.50 -8.24
CA LEU A 243 -0.05 12.76 -8.44
C LEU A 243 -0.69 13.25 -7.14
N PHE A 244 -1.25 12.35 -6.32
CA PHE A 244 -1.81 12.68 -5.02
C PHE A 244 -0.74 13.22 -4.08
N HIS A 245 0.39 12.52 -3.95
CA HIS A 245 1.50 12.91 -3.08
C HIS A 245 2.11 14.26 -3.51
N GLU A 246 2.36 14.45 -4.81
CA GLU A 246 2.86 15.71 -5.36
C GLU A 246 1.84 16.86 -5.24
N GLY A 247 0.54 16.54 -5.32
CA GLY A 247 -0.56 17.47 -5.06
C GLY A 247 -0.59 17.94 -3.61
N MET A 248 -0.50 17.01 -2.65
CA MET A 248 -0.46 17.30 -1.22
C MET A 248 0.79 18.11 -0.85
N LYS A 249 1.96 17.74 -1.39
CA LYS A 249 3.18 18.52 -1.24
C LYS A 249 3.04 19.96 -1.77
N SER A 250 2.41 20.12 -2.93
CA SER A 250 2.16 21.43 -3.53
C SER A 250 1.17 22.25 -2.71
N LEU A 251 0.19 21.58 -2.10
CA LEU A 251 -0.79 22.20 -1.22
C LEU A 251 -0.15 22.76 0.05
N ILE A 252 0.74 22.01 0.69
CA ILE A 252 1.52 22.47 1.86
C ILE A 252 2.33 23.72 1.50
N LEU A 253 3.01 23.72 0.35
CA LEU A 253 3.75 24.88 -0.16
C LEU A 253 2.90 26.09 -0.51
N SER A 254 1.57 25.96 -0.52
CA SER A 254 0.63 27.05 -0.73
C SER A 254 0.05 27.61 0.56
N LEU A 255 0.42 27.07 1.72
CA LEU A 255 0.00 27.62 3.01
C LEU A 255 0.61 29.02 3.24
N PRO A 256 -0.17 29.96 3.79
CA PRO A 256 0.34 31.26 4.22
C PRO A 256 1.51 31.09 5.20
N HIS A 257 2.58 31.87 5.03
CA HIS A 257 3.75 31.91 5.93
C HIS A 257 4.53 30.59 6.11
N TYR A 258 4.34 29.62 5.22
CA TYR A 258 5.00 28.32 5.32
C TYR A 258 6.51 28.37 5.04
N ARG A 259 7.32 27.81 5.94
CA ARG A 259 8.78 27.66 5.77
C ARG A 259 9.11 26.34 5.09
N LYS A 260 9.90 26.37 4.03
CA LYS A 260 10.16 25.19 3.16
C LYS A 260 10.93 24.06 3.84
N GLU A 261 11.60 24.34 4.95
CA GLU A 261 12.48 23.41 5.65
C GLU A 261 11.74 22.17 6.19
N ASP A 262 10.45 22.30 6.49
CA ASP A 262 9.67 21.25 7.19
C ASP A 262 8.78 20.38 6.28
N ILE A 263 8.84 20.58 4.95
CA ILE A 263 7.87 19.99 4.01
C ILE A 263 7.79 18.47 4.07
N GLY A 264 8.91 17.80 4.33
CA GLY A 264 8.91 16.34 4.49
C GLY A 264 8.14 15.91 5.72
N ALA A 265 8.40 16.55 6.86
CA ALA A 265 7.77 16.23 8.15
C ALA A 265 6.27 16.56 8.16
N ASP A 266 5.88 17.67 7.52
CA ASP A 266 4.48 18.11 7.47
C ASP A 266 3.65 17.26 6.51
N LEU A 267 4.23 16.89 5.36
CA LEU A 267 3.59 15.94 4.44
C LEU A 267 3.37 14.59 5.11
N ILE A 268 4.37 14.11 5.83
CA ILE A 268 4.25 12.91 6.66
C ILE A 268 3.11 13.05 7.69
N SER A 269 3.02 14.18 8.39
CA SER A 269 1.99 14.41 9.42
C SER A 269 0.57 14.43 8.85
N LEU A 270 0.43 14.97 7.64
CA LEU A 270 -0.82 14.99 6.89
C LEU A 270 -1.24 13.60 6.42
N GLU A 271 -0.29 12.84 5.87
CA GLU A 271 -0.50 11.47 5.44
C GLU A 271 -0.85 10.55 6.62
N LYS A 272 -0.19 10.72 7.77
CA LYS A 272 -0.53 10.03 9.02
C LYS A 272 -1.99 10.24 9.40
N THR A 273 -2.45 11.49 9.37
CA THR A 273 -3.83 11.84 9.74
C THR A 273 -4.84 11.17 8.82
N LEU A 274 -4.58 11.16 7.51
CA LEU A 274 -5.45 10.48 6.53
C LEU A 274 -5.51 8.97 6.76
N ILE A 275 -4.37 8.33 7.06
CA ILE A 275 -4.30 6.89 7.29
C ILE A 275 -5.06 6.50 8.57
N LYS A 276 -4.90 7.25 9.66
CA LYS A 276 -5.65 7.03 10.92
C LYS A 276 -7.15 7.01 10.71
N GLU A 277 -7.64 7.91 9.87
CA GLU A 277 -9.07 8.05 9.54
C GLU A 277 -9.52 7.08 8.43
N GLY A 278 -8.67 6.13 8.04
CA GLY A 278 -9.01 5.01 7.16
C GLY A 278 -8.65 5.19 5.69
N CYS A 279 -7.82 6.16 5.32
CA CYS A 279 -7.34 6.35 3.94
C CYS A 279 -6.22 5.37 3.59
N PHE A 280 -6.57 4.16 3.15
CA PHE A 280 -5.59 3.13 2.77
C PHE A 280 -5.14 3.31 1.32
N LEU A 281 -4.35 4.37 1.10
CA LEU A 281 -3.70 4.70 -0.18
C LEU A 281 -2.80 3.55 -0.71
N LEU A 282 -2.38 2.67 0.19
CA LEU A 282 -1.41 1.61 0.00
C LEU A 282 -1.86 0.40 -0.82
N GLU A 283 -3.16 0.20 -1.01
CA GLU A 283 -3.63 -0.98 -1.75
C GLU A 283 -3.70 -0.75 -3.26
N LYS A 284 -3.18 0.38 -3.79
CA LYS A 284 -3.06 0.59 -5.25
C LYS A 284 -1.67 0.18 -5.74
N PHE A 285 -1.69 -0.57 -6.83
CA PHE A 285 -0.53 -0.95 -7.63
C PHE A 285 -0.05 0.23 -8.48
N ASP A 286 1.22 0.60 -8.35
CA ASP A 286 1.90 1.47 -9.32
C ASP A 286 2.34 0.58 -10.49
N LEU A 287 1.59 0.60 -11.61
CA LEU A 287 1.84 -0.29 -12.75
C LEU A 287 3.25 -0.17 -13.32
N LYS A 288 3.81 1.04 -13.38
CA LYS A 288 5.19 1.25 -13.87
C LYS A 288 6.20 0.66 -12.90
N HIS A 289 5.95 0.83 -11.60
CA HIS A 289 6.78 0.22 -10.56
C HIS A 289 6.66 -1.30 -10.55
N LEU A 290 5.46 -1.84 -10.75
CA LEU A 290 5.22 -3.27 -10.88
C LEU A 290 5.94 -3.85 -12.10
N GLN A 291 5.85 -3.20 -13.26
CA GLN A 291 6.58 -3.64 -14.46
C GLN A 291 8.09 -3.71 -14.21
N TRP A 292 8.65 -2.69 -13.56
CA TRP A 292 10.05 -2.72 -13.14
C TRP A 292 10.34 -3.86 -12.15
N ARG A 293 9.48 -4.04 -11.15
CA ARG A 293 9.56 -5.11 -10.14
C ARG A 293 9.49 -6.50 -10.76
N GLU A 294 8.73 -6.68 -11.84
CA GLU A 294 8.64 -7.95 -12.56
C GLU A 294 9.91 -8.26 -13.36
N GLY A 295 10.64 -7.23 -13.80
CA GLY A 295 11.95 -7.38 -14.44
C GLY A 295 13.12 -7.68 -13.50
N LEU A 296 12.91 -7.73 -12.17
CA LEU A 296 13.97 -8.02 -11.21
C LEU A 296 14.27 -9.52 -11.15
N GLN A 297 15.53 -9.88 -11.34
CA GLN A 297 16.04 -11.25 -11.34
C GLN A 297 17.30 -11.37 -10.47
N GLN A 298 17.70 -12.60 -10.16
CA GLN A 298 18.97 -12.89 -9.51
C GLN A 298 20.13 -12.30 -10.32
N GLY A 299 21.13 -11.76 -9.63
CA GLY A 299 22.30 -11.10 -10.23
C GLY A 299 22.08 -9.65 -10.64
N CYS A 300 20.86 -9.08 -10.54
CA CYS A 300 20.65 -7.67 -10.84
C CYS A 300 21.46 -6.76 -9.88
N LYS A 301 22.26 -5.86 -10.46
CA LYS A 301 23.11 -4.89 -9.73
C LYS A 301 22.62 -3.45 -9.82
N LEU A 302 21.71 -3.20 -10.76
CA LEU A 302 21.35 -1.86 -11.19
C LEU A 302 19.84 -1.66 -11.16
N ILE A 303 19.41 -0.52 -10.63
CA ILE A 303 18.02 -0.05 -10.71
C ILE A 303 17.71 0.39 -12.16
N LYS A 304 18.71 1.00 -12.83
CA LYS A 304 18.70 1.46 -14.24
C LYS A 304 20.14 1.44 -14.78
N ALA A 305 20.33 1.57 -16.09
CA ALA A 305 21.62 1.46 -16.80
C ALA A 305 22.84 2.07 -16.06
N ASN A 306 22.69 3.22 -15.38
CA ASN A 306 23.77 3.89 -14.64
C ASN A 306 23.43 4.16 -13.16
N GLN A 307 22.58 3.35 -12.53
CA GLN A 307 22.17 3.55 -11.15
C GLN A 307 22.24 2.23 -10.38
N PRO A 308 23.28 1.98 -9.55
CA PRO A 308 23.41 0.74 -8.81
C PRO A 308 22.39 0.63 -7.68
N PHE A 309 22.16 -0.61 -7.26
CA PHE A 309 21.52 -0.91 -6.00
C PHE A 309 22.46 -0.61 -4.84
N TYR A 310 21.97 0.12 -3.85
CA TYR A 310 22.73 0.43 -2.65
C TYR A 310 21.85 0.59 -1.42
N PHE A 311 22.45 0.51 -0.23
CA PHE A 311 21.83 1.00 0.98
C PHE A 311 22.86 1.70 1.86
N ARG A 312 22.40 2.57 2.75
CA ARG A 312 23.28 3.23 3.71
C ARG A 312 23.13 2.61 5.08
N ASP A 313 24.25 2.33 5.73
CA ASP A 313 24.25 1.83 7.10
C ASP A 313 24.06 2.95 8.14
N LYS A 314 24.15 2.60 9.43
CA LYS A 314 24.01 3.56 10.54
C LYS A 314 25.10 4.64 10.56
N LYS A 315 26.26 4.39 9.94
CA LYS A 315 27.36 5.35 9.80
C LYS A 315 27.26 6.14 8.49
N ASN A 316 26.13 6.02 7.78
CA ASN A 316 25.89 6.64 6.48
C ASN A 316 26.85 6.16 5.38
N GLN A 317 27.52 5.00 5.57
CA GLN A 317 28.36 4.40 4.53
C GLN A 317 27.49 3.67 3.51
N GLU A 318 27.82 3.83 2.24
CA GLU A 318 27.09 3.23 1.12
C GLU A 318 27.60 1.82 0.83
N HIS A 319 26.67 0.85 0.83
CA HIS A 319 26.92 -0.55 0.52
C HIS A 319 26.21 -0.90 -0.77
N LEU A 320 26.99 -1.14 -1.82
CA LEU A 320 26.48 -1.67 -3.09
C LEU A 320 26.11 -3.16 -2.92
N PHE A 321 25.10 -3.63 -3.65
CA PHE A 321 24.70 -5.04 -3.60
C PHE A 321 24.19 -5.57 -4.94
N GLU A 322 24.21 -6.89 -5.08
CA GLU A 322 23.52 -7.63 -6.14
C GLU A 322 22.37 -8.44 -5.54
N LEU A 323 21.29 -8.61 -6.32
CA LEU A 323 20.14 -9.42 -5.91
C LEU A 323 20.50 -10.91 -5.94
N GLY A 324 20.15 -11.61 -4.87
CA GLY A 324 20.20 -13.06 -4.79
C GLY A 324 18.90 -13.71 -5.21
N ASP A 325 18.62 -14.87 -4.62
CA ASP A 325 17.40 -15.62 -4.87
C ASP A 325 16.15 -14.89 -4.35
N SER A 326 15.05 -15.05 -5.08
CA SER A 326 13.73 -14.60 -4.65
C SER A 326 13.16 -15.57 -3.61
N LEU A 327 12.74 -15.05 -2.46
CA LEU A 327 12.18 -15.85 -1.38
C LEU A 327 10.68 -16.08 -1.60
N LYS A 328 10.32 -17.30 -2.02
CA LYS A 328 8.94 -17.73 -2.34
C LYS A 328 8.00 -17.80 -1.13
N GLY A 329 8.52 -17.91 0.09
CA GLY A 329 7.73 -18.04 1.35
C GLY A 329 6.98 -16.78 1.81
N HIS A 330 6.80 -15.79 0.94
CA HIS A 330 5.98 -14.60 1.19
C HIS A 330 4.78 -14.49 0.23
N GLU A 331 4.58 -15.52 -0.59
CA GLU A 331 3.51 -15.63 -1.58
C GLU A 331 2.25 -16.22 -0.93
N THR A 332 1.37 -15.37 -0.41
CA THR A 332 0.07 -15.84 0.08
C THR A 332 -0.87 -16.12 -1.08
N THR A 333 -1.39 -17.34 -1.15
CA THR A 333 -2.27 -17.86 -2.22
C THR A 333 -3.62 -17.14 -2.39
N GLN A 334 -3.95 -16.16 -1.54
CA GLN A 334 -5.27 -15.52 -1.52
C GLN A 334 -5.27 -14.00 -1.79
N LEU A 335 -4.10 -13.35 -1.90
CA LEU A 335 -4.00 -11.95 -2.30
C LEU A 335 -2.75 -11.78 -3.19
N PRO A 336 -2.82 -11.08 -4.33
CA PRO A 336 -1.68 -10.88 -5.22
C PRO A 336 -0.48 -10.35 -4.43
N ASN A 337 0.67 -11.04 -4.57
CA ASN A 337 1.96 -10.78 -3.92
C ASN A 337 2.17 -9.29 -3.64
N LEU A 338 1.85 -8.82 -2.43
CA LEU A 338 2.00 -7.40 -2.12
C LEU A 338 3.48 -7.00 -2.14
N TYR A 339 4.39 -7.91 -1.79
CA TYR A 339 5.83 -7.66 -1.76
C TYR A 339 6.60 -8.76 -2.50
N LYS A 340 7.69 -8.38 -3.20
CA LYS A 340 8.76 -9.30 -3.61
C LYS A 340 9.93 -9.14 -2.66
N VAL A 341 10.54 -10.25 -2.28
CA VAL A 341 11.63 -10.30 -1.30
C VAL A 341 12.79 -11.08 -1.90
N PHE A 342 13.99 -10.50 -1.81
CA PHE A 342 15.22 -11.09 -2.32
C PHE A 342 16.29 -11.11 -1.23
N GLU A 343 17.14 -12.12 -1.29
CA GLU A 343 18.44 -12.08 -0.64
C GLU A 343 19.33 -11.02 -1.33
N ILE A 344 20.35 -10.52 -0.63
CA ILE A 344 21.33 -9.61 -1.24
C ILE A 344 22.75 -10.06 -0.92
N PHE A 345 23.62 -9.85 -1.90
CA PHE A 345 25.01 -10.29 -1.88
C PHE A 345 25.95 -9.11 -2.13
N LYS A 346 27.14 -9.18 -1.53
CA LYS A 346 28.22 -8.23 -1.82
C LYS A 346 28.66 -8.38 -3.28
N PRO A 347 28.78 -7.28 -4.03
CA PRO A 347 29.29 -7.33 -5.39
C PRO A 347 30.70 -7.96 -5.37
N TYR A 348 30.97 -8.83 -6.34
CA TYR A 348 32.28 -9.45 -6.61
C TYR A 348 32.77 -10.50 -5.60
N THR A 349 32.30 -10.51 -4.36
CA THR A 349 32.67 -11.56 -3.39
C THR A 349 31.61 -12.63 -3.23
N SER A 350 30.39 -12.40 -3.75
CA SER A 350 29.23 -13.29 -3.60
C SER A 350 28.97 -13.70 -2.14
N GLN A 351 29.39 -12.85 -1.19
CA GLN A 351 29.11 -13.05 0.23
C GLN A 351 27.73 -12.49 0.55
N LYS A 352 26.86 -13.34 1.13
CA LYS A 352 25.51 -12.98 1.53
C LYS A 352 25.49 -11.97 2.68
N TYR A 353 24.60 -10.98 2.60
CA TYR A 353 24.27 -10.15 3.76
C TYR A 353 23.21 -10.82 4.64
N GLU A 354 23.63 -11.75 5.50
CA GLU A 354 22.72 -12.63 6.26
C GLU A 354 21.66 -11.92 7.11
N LYS A 355 21.93 -10.69 7.56
CA LYS A 355 21.08 -9.95 8.50
C LYS A 355 20.00 -9.12 7.85
N VAL A 356 19.97 -9.03 6.52
CA VAL A 356 19.06 -8.13 5.80
C VAL A 356 18.51 -8.75 4.51
N LEU A 357 17.35 -8.25 4.10
CA LEU A 357 16.67 -8.64 2.86
C LEU A 357 16.31 -7.38 2.07
N PHE A 358 16.27 -7.53 0.74
CA PHE A 358 15.74 -6.52 -0.16
C PHE A 358 14.26 -6.77 -0.40
N VAL A 359 13.44 -5.73 -0.24
CA VAL A 359 11.99 -5.82 -0.37
C VAL A 359 11.47 -4.76 -1.31
N VAL A 360 10.59 -5.16 -2.23
CA VAL A 360 9.88 -4.27 -3.16
C VAL A 360 8.39 -4.45 -2.96
N GLY A 361 7.67 -3.38 -2.66
CA GLY A 361 6.23 -3.43 -2.46
C GLY A 361 5.43 -3.23 -3.75
N PRO A 362 4.12 -2.93 -3.62
CA PRO A 362 3.24 -2.75 -4.77
C PRO A 362 3.27 -1.31 -5.33
N ASN A 363 3.86 -0.37 -4.57
CA ASN A 363 4.04 1.02 -4.97
C ASN A 363 5.29 1.61 -4.30
N LYS A 364 5.81 2.70 -4.86
CA LYS A 364 7.02 3.39 -4.39
C LYS A 364 6.90 4.05 -3.02
N LEU A 365 5.72 4.14 -2.42
CA LEU A 365 5.57 4.82 -1.13
C LEU A 365 5.27 3.84 0.00
N CYS A 366 5.14 2.54 -0.30
CA CYS A 366 4.65 1.57 0.65
C CYS A 366 5.49 1.48 1.92
N PHE A 367 6.82 1.62 1.78
CA PHE A 367 7.74 1.50 2.90
C PHE A 367 7.77 2.74 3.78
N GLU A 368 7.70 3.94 3.18
CA GLU A 368 7.58 5.18 3.95
C GLU A 368 6.34 5.12 4.82
N TYR A 369 5.20 4.74 4.26
CA TYR A 369 3.97 4.57 5.03
C TYR A 369 4.05 3.46 6.08
N SER A 370 4.57 2.27 5.75
CA SER A 370 4.75 1.19 6.75
C SER A 370 5.68 1.63 7.89
N LYS A 371 6.72 2.41 7.61
CA LYS A 371 7.59 2.98 8.64
C LYS A 371 6.82 3.94 9.55
N LEU A 372 5.93 4.77 9.00
CA LEU A 372 5.07 5.67 9.79
C LEU A 372 4.12 4.87 10.70
N LEU A 373 3.42 3.87 10.15
CA LEU A 373 2.54 2.98 10.92
C LEU A 373 3.25 2.26 12.06
N ARG A 374 4.55 1.97 11.92
CA ARG A 374 5.38 1.33 12.95
C ARG A 374 5.95 2.31 13.97
N SER A 375 6.12 3.58 13.60
CA SER A 375 6.66 4.63 14.48
C SER A 375 5.64 5.15 15.50
N GLU A 376 4.36 4.97 15.21
CA GLU A 376 3.28 5.19 16.17
C GLU A 376 2.94 3.82 16.75
N GLU A 377 3.27 3.63 18.02
CA GLU A 377 3.04 2.41 18.76
C GLU A 377 1.54 2.05 18.75
N PHE A 378 1.09 1.34 17.71
CA PHE A 378 0.13 0.27 17.93
C PHE A 378 0.86 -0.73 18.82
N PHE A 379 0.80 -0.50 20.14
CA PHE A 379 1.27 -1.39 21.19
C PHE A 379 0.54 -2.72 21.05
N TRP A 380 0.99 -3.54 20.12
CA TRP A 380 0.80 -4.96 20.19
C TRP A 380 2.08 -5.52 20.79
N ALA A 381 1.99 -6.58 21.58
CA ALA A 381 3.15 -7.27 22.16
C ALA A 381 4.13 -7.88 21.12
N LEU A 382 4.08 -7.44 19.85
CA LEU A 382 4.86 -7.91 18.71
C LEU A 382 5.61 -6.75 18.05
N ALA A 383 6.93 -6.85 18.03
CA ALA A 383 7.75 -5.99 17.18
C ALA A 383 7.61 -6.40 15.69
N THR A 384 7.80 -5.46 14.78
CA THR A 384 7.91 -5.72 13.33
C THR A 384 9.38 -5.76 12.89
N PRO A 385 9.71 -6.34 11.72
CA PRO A 385 11.06 -6.27 11.17
C PRO A 385 11.50 -4.81 11.03
N GLN A 386 12.73 -4.52 11.46
CA GLN A 386 13.25 -3.16 11.35
C GLN A 386 13.57 -2.81 9.89
N PHE A 387 13.10 -1.65 9.44
CA PHE A 387 13.65 -1.03 8.23
C PHE A 387 15.07 -0.56 8.51
N LYS A 388 16.05 -1.10 7.79
CA LYS A 388 17.45 -0.66 7.84
C LYS A 388 17.68 0.52 6.91
N TYR A 389 17.01 0.50 5.77
CA TYR A 389 17.11 1.54 4.75
C TYR A 389 15.83 1.57 3.90
N ILE A 390 15.43 2.75 3.45
CA ILE A 390 14.41 2.93 2.42
C ILE A 390 15.05 3.79 1.34
N ASP A 391 14.93 3.35 0.08
CA ASP A 391 15.39 4.14 -1.07
C ASP A 391 14.75 5.54 -1.02
N PRO A 392 15.47 6.64 -1.31
CA PRO A 392 14.93 8.00 -1.26
C PRO A 392 13.71 8.25 -2.15
N LYS A 393 13.48 7.38 -3.15
CA LYS A 393 12.29 7.41 -4.02
C LYS A 393 11.28 6.32 -3.63
N GLY A 394 11.51 5.65 -2.50
CA GLY A 394 10.77 4.56 -1.89
C GLY A 394 10.58 3.32 -2.75
N ARG A 395 11.42 3.13 -3.79
CA ARG A 395 11.30 2.00 -4.72
C ARG A 395 11.51 0.65 -4.04
N TYR A 396 12.36 0.60 -3.03
CA TYR A 396 12.63 -0.60 -2.26
C TYR A 396 13.01 -0.23 -0.83
N ALA A 397 13.03 -1.24 0.03
CA ALA A 397 13.59 -1.13 1.36
C ALA A 397 14.54 -2.29 1.64
N ILE A 398 15.53 -2.03 2.48
CA ILE A 398 16.32 -3.06 3.14
C ILE A 398 15.73 -3.28 4.52
N VAL A 399 15.31 -4.50 4.80
CA VAL A 399 14.68 -4.88 6.07
C VAL A 399 15.52 -5.90 6.79
N GLU A 400 15.35 -5.98 8.11
CA GLU A 400 15.90 -7.06 8.92
C GLU A 400 15.44 -8.44 8.42
N ASN A 401 16.38 -9.37 8.26
CA ASN A 401 16.08 -10.77 7.95
C ASN A 401 15.58 -11.49 9.22
N LEU A 402 14.46 -12.21 9.11
CA LEU A 402 13.89 -13.05 10.17
C LEU A 402 13.98 -14.52 9.74
N PRO A 403 15.02 -15.26 10.17
CA PRO A 403 15.38 -16.54 9.56
C PRO A 403 14.43 -17.69 9.91
N THR A 404 13.75 -17.63 11.06
CA THR A 404 13.00 -18.78 11.58
C THR A 404 11.50 -18.50 11.56
N SER A 405 10.75 -19.22 10.71
CA SER A 405 9.28 -19.17 10.70
C SER A 405 8.72 -19.91 11.91
N LEU A 406 7.61 -19.42 12.48
CA LEU A 406 6.92 -20.10 13.58
C LEU A 406 6.50 -21.54 13.20
N GLU A 407 6.17 -21.78 11.93
CA GLU A 407 5.79 -23.09 11.42
C GLU A 407 6.98 -24.03 11.15
N SER A 408 8.23 -23.54 11.22
CA SER A 408 9.44 -24.32 10.92
C SER A 408 10.13 -24.88 12.17
N ILE A 409 9.58 -24.60 13.36
CA ILE A 409 10.17 -25.00 14.63
C ILE A 409 10.04 -26.50 14.82
N ALA A 410 11.18 -27.19 14.94
CA ALA A 410 11.20 -28.61 15.28
C ALA A 410 10.93 -28.81 16.78
N TRP A 411 9.79 -29.43 17.11
CA TRP A 411 9.42 -29.69 18.50
C TRP A 411 9.99 -31.03 19.00
N HIS A 412 10.97 -30.97 19.90
CA HIS A 412 11.63 -32.18 20.44
C HIS A 412 10.94 -32.83 21.65
N THR A 413 9.75 -32.37 22.05
CA THR A 413 9.06 -32.91 23.25
C THR A 413 8.21 -34.11 22.85
N HIS A 414 8.39 -35.27 23.51
CA HIS A 414 7.52 -36.43 23.30
C HIS A 414 6.07 -36.14 23.74
N ARG A 415 5.07 -36.66 23.02
CA ARG A 415 3.63 -36.38 23.21
C ARG A 415 3.12 -36.59 24.65
N LYS A 416 3.73 -37.49 25.42
CA LYS A 416 3.33 -37.83 26.81
C LYS A 416 4.22 -37.15 27.89
N SER A 417 5.18 -36.31 27.50
CA SER A 417 6.15 -35.68 28.41
C SER A 417 5.86 -34.20 28.69
N LYS A 418 6.40 -33.67 29.79
CA LYS A 418 6.37 -32.23 30.10
C LYS A 418 7.18 -31.45 29.06
N LEU A 419 6.74 -30.24 28.74
CA LEU A 419 7.40 -29.36 27.78
C LEU A 419 8.88 -29.12 28.16
N SER A 420 9.80 -29.43 27.25
CA SER A 420 11.25 -29.25 27.46
C SER A 420 11.63 -27.77 27.58
N LYS A 421 12.77 -27.46 28.25
CA LYS A 421 13.28 -26.08 28.37
C LYS A 421 13.52 -25.43 26.99
N MET A 422 14.06 -26.19 26.04
CA MET A 422 14.31 -25.75 24.66
C MET A 422 13.01 -25.36 23.95
N ASN A 423 11.98 -26.21 24.02
CA ASN A 423 10.68 -25.90 23.39
C ASN A 423 9.97 -24.75 24.11
N ARG A 424 10.13 -24.62 25.44
CA ARG A 424 9.55 -23.51 26.20
C ARG A 424 10.08 -22.15 25.73
N ALA A 425 11.35 -22.04 25.34
CA ALA A 425 11.91 -20.78 24.83
C ALA A 425 11.17 -20.25 23.58
N TYR A 426 10.68 -21.15 22.72
CA TYR A 426 9.88 -20.79 21.53
C TYR A 426 8.38 -20.68 21.82
N ALA A 427 7.85 -21.51 22.72
CA ALA A 427 6.43 -21.53 23.05
C ALA A 427 6.01 -20.34 23.92
N GLU A 428 6.87 -19.88 24.82
CA GLU A 428 6.55 -18.82 25.79
C GLU A 428 6.22 -17.46 25.14
N PRO A 429 6.97 -16.96 24.14
CA PRO A 429 6.61 -15.72 23.45
C PRO A 429 5.22 -15.77 22.82
N LEU A 430 4.82 -16.92 22.25
CA LEU A 430 3.48 -17.07 21.68
C LEU A 430 2.42 -17.13 22.77
N ARG A 431 2.66 -17.87 23.87
CA ARG A 431 1.75 -17.90 25.04
C ARG A 431 1.50 -16.48 25.60
N LEU A 432 2.56 -15.70 25.79
CA LEU A 432 2.47 -14.32 26.27
C LEU A 432 1.68 -13.44 25.29
N LEU A 433 1.89 -13.61 23.99
CA LEU A 433 1.13 -12.91 22.98
C LEU A 433 -0.37 -13.25 23.02
N ILE A 434 -0.73 -14.53 23.15
CA ILE A 434 -2.12 -14.96 23.28
C ILE A 434 -2.76 -14.34 24.53
N ARG A 435 -2.03 -14.33 25.65
CA ARG A 435 -2.47 -13.70 26.89
C ARG A 435 -2.73 -12.20 26.68
N PHE A 436 -1.81 -11.50 26.04
CA PHE A 436 -1.96 -10.07 25.72
C PHE A 436 -3.22 -9.81 24.89
N PHE A 437 -3.47 -10.56 23.82
CA PHE A 437 -4.69 -10.40 23.01
C PHE A 437 -5.97 -10.65 23.82
N VAL A 438 -5.94 -11.61 24.75
CA VAL A 438 -7.05 -11.90 25.66
C VAL A 438 -7.32 -10.71 26.60
N GLU A 439 -6.28 -10.14 27.19
CA GLU A 439 -6.35 -8.97 28.08
C GLU A 439 -6.90 -7.75 27.34
N GLU A 440 -6.41 -7.50 26.11
CA GLU A 440 -6.87 -6.41 25.22
C GLU A 440 -8.23 -6.67 24.57
N LYS A 441 -8.78 -7.89 24.70
CA LYS A 441 -10.03 -8.34 24.04
C LYS A 441 -10.04 -8.07 22.52
N ASN A 442 -8.86 -8.09 21.89
CA ASN A 442 -8.69 -7.68 20.51
C ASN A 442 -7.57 -8.49 19.84
N THR A 443 -7.69 -8.64 18.52
CA THR A 443 -6.68 -9.30 17.67
C THR A 443 -6.40 -8.48 16.41
N PRO A 444 -5.22 -8.64 15.80
CA PRO A 444 -4.96 -8.06 14.49
C PRO A 444 -5.94 -8.54 13.42
N ARG A 445 -6.27 -7.67 12.46
CA ARG A 445 -6.97 -8.04 11.22
C ARG A 445 -6.07 -8.99 10.44
N TYR A 446 -6.64 -10.11 9.98
CA TYR A 446 -5.95 -11.11 9.16
C TYR A 446 -4.81 -11.85 9.88
N LEU A 447 -5.10 -12.44 11.04
CA LEU A 447 -4.19 -13.35 11.71
C LEU A 447 -3.80 -14.56 10.81
N ASN A 448 -2.50 -14.77 10.59
CA ASN A 448 -1.94 -15.93 9.89
C ASN A 448 -0.59 -16.31 10.54
N VAL A 449 -0.32 -17.62 10.66
CA VAL A 449 0.91 -18.19 11.24
C VAL A 449 2.17 -17.72 10.51
N GLU A 450 2.11 -17.59 9.18
CA GLU A 450 3.23 -17.19 8.30
C GLU A 450 3.77 -15.80 8.63
N TYR A 451 2.95 -14.96 9.26
CA TYR A 451 3.34 -13.60 9.61
C TYR A 451 4.28 -13.57 10.80
N PHE A 452 4.30 -14.61 11.63
CA PHE A 452 5.09 -14.68 12.85
C PHE A 452 6.43 -15.38 12.60
N LYS A 453 7.52 -14.65 12.84
CA LYS A 453 8.88 -15.15 12.68
C LYS A 453 9.74 -14.74 13.86
N PHE A 454 10.76 -15.54 14.17
CA PHE A 454 11.76 -15.21 15.18
C PHE A 454 12.95 -14.49 14.56
N ASP A 455 13.46 -13.48 15.27
CA ASP A 455 14.77 -12.91 14.95
C ASP A 455 15.91 -13.78 15.50
N GLY A 456 17.15 -13.45 15.12
CA GLY A 456 18.34 -14.16 15.60
C GLY A 456 18.60 -14.07 17.11
N LYS A 457 17.77 -13.34 17.87
CA LYS A 457 17.79 -13.26 19.33
C LYS A 457 16.64 -14.06 19.98
N GLY A 458 15.85 -14.79 19.20
CA GLY A 458 14.71 -15.55 19.70
C GLY A 458 13.49 -14.69 20.06
N ARG A 459 13.38 -13.46 19.53
CA ARG A 459 12.19 -12.63 19.74
C ARG A 459 11.18 -12.85 18.64
N LEU A 460 9.92 -13.09 19.01
CA LEU A 460 8.80 -13.22 18.08
C LEU A 460 8.45 -11.86 17.49
N LYS A 461 8.36 -11.80 16.16
CA LYS A 461 8.03 -10.59 15.39
C LYS A 461 6.95 -10.88 14.36
N SER A 462 6.20 -9.83 13.98
CA SER A 462 5.23 -9.89 12.89
C SER A 462 5.78 -9.22 11.64
N THR A 463 5.78 -9.93 10.51
CA THR A 463 6.15 -9.39 9.18
C THR A 463 5.06 -8.50 8.57
N LYS A 464 3.88 -8.44 9.19
CA LYS A 464 2.76 -7.59 8.80
C LYS A 464 2.45 -6.56 9.87
N ASP A 465 1.89 -5.43 9.44
CA ASP A 465 1.41 -4.39 10.33
C ASP A 465 0.16 -4.92 11.09
N CYS A 466 0.20 -4.90 12.43
CA CYS A 466 -0.85 -5.45 13.28
C CYS A 466 -1.98 -4.44 13.47
N ILE A 467 -2.90 -4.31 12.50
CA ILE A 467 -4.03 -3.36 12.61
C ILE A 467 -5.16 -3.99 13.45
N PRO A 468 -5.76 -3.32 14.46
CA PRO A 468 -6.84 -3.89 15.28
C PRO A 468 -8.08 -4.28 14.49
N SER A 469 -8.61 -5.48 14.77
CA SER A 469 -9.90 -5.93 14.25
C SER A 469 -11.10 -5.37 15.02
N GLY A 470 -10.89 -4.97 16.28
CA GLY A 470 -11.94 -4.49 17.18
C GLY A 470 -12.65 -5.64 17.92
N TYR A 471 -12.17 -6.88 17.81
CA TYR A 471 -12.68 -8.04 18.55
C TYR A 471 -11.59 -9.11 18.74
N LEU A 472 -11.81 -10.02 19.68
CA LEU A 472 -10.96 -11.19 19.89
C LEU A 472 -11.36 -12.33 18.94
N ASP A 473 -10.54 -12.66 17.93
CA ASP A 473 -10.77 -13.83 17.07
C ASP A 473 -10.22 -15.12 17.70
N SER A 474 -10.94 -15.66 18.69
CA SER A 474 -10.52 -16.88 19.39
C SER A 474 -10.39 -18.11 18.48
N ILE A 475 -11.15 -18.19 17.38
CA ILE A 475 -11.04 -19.29 16.42
C ILE A 475 -9.75 -19.14 15.59
N GLY A 476 -9.44 -17.92 15.14
CA GLY A 476 -8.19 -17.64 14.43
C GLY A 476 -6.95 -17.88 15.29
N LEU A 477 -7.00 -17.51 16.58
CA LEU A 477 -5.92 -17.78 17.52
C LEU A 477 -5.72 -19.29 17.77
N GLU A 478 -6.79 -20.07 17.94
CA GLU A 478 -6.66 -21.53 18.04
C GLU A 478 -5.99 -22.13 16.80
N GLU A 479 -6.33 -21.63 15.60
CA GLU A 479 -5.72 -22.12 14.36
C GLU A 479 -4.22 -21.84 14.30
N ILE A 480 -3.77 -20.64 14.69
CA ILE A 480 -2.34 -20.31 14.75
C ILE A 480 -1.62 -21.24 15.71
N VAL A 481 -2.15 -21.43 16.92
CA VAL A 481 -1.52 -22.29 17.92
C VAL A 481 -1.49 -23.75 17.46
N PHE A 482 -2.56 -24.21 16.81
CA PHE A 482 -2.64 -25.53 16.25
C PHE A 482 -1.57 -25.79 15.18
N ILE A 483 -1.41 -24.88 14.22
CA ILE A 483 -0.40 -25.00 13.16
C ILE A 483 1.01 -24.89 13.76
N ALA A 484 1.24 -23.89 14.62
CA ALA A 484 2.53 -23.67 15.26
C ALA A 484 3.00 -24.89 16.06
N ALA A 485 2.09 -25.60 16.73
CA ALA A 485 2.42 -26.79 17.53
C ALA A 485 2.70 -28.05 16.68
N GLN A 486 2.36 -28.08 15.39
CA GLN A 486 2.57 -29.22 14.48
C GLN A 486 2.15 -30.58 15.05
N GLY A 487 1.04 -30.64 15.80
CA GLY A 487 0.55 -31.86 16.44
C GLY A 487 1.27 -32.26 17.74
N ASN A 488 2.17 -31.44 18.26
CA ASN A 488 2.77 -31.63 19.58
C ASN A 488 1.80 -31.16 20.69
N LEU A 489 1.15 -32.12 21.36
CA LEU A 489 0.11 -31.84 22.34
C LEU A 489 0.59 -31.02 23.56
N PRO A 490 1.72 -31.34 24.21
CA PRO A 490 2.25 -30.51 25.30
C PRO A 490 2.51 -29.06 24.89
N VAL A 491 3.05 -28.83 23.69
CA VAL A 491 3.29 -27.49 23.15
C VAL A 491 1.97 -26.75 22.94
N TYR A 492 1.00 -27.38 22.28
CA TYR A 492 -0.32 -26.79 22.05
C TYR A 492 -0.99 -26.38 23.37
N GLN A 493 -1.04 -27.29 24.35
CA GLN A 493 -1.68 -27.06 25.64
C GLN A 493 -1.03 -25.90 26.41
N HIS A 494 0.31 -25.80 26.35
CA HIS A 494 1.05 -24.71 26.99
C HIS A 494 0.71 -23.34 26.39
N ILE A 495 0.59 -23.26 25.07
CA ILE A 495 0.41 -21.99 24.34
C ILE A 495 -1.06 -21.52 24.41
N ILE A 496 -2.02 -22.43 24.23
CA ILE A 496 -3.45 -22.09 24.14
C ILE A 496 -4.08 -21.75 25.51
N GLU A 497 -3.42 -22.12 26.61
CA GLU A 497 -3.93 -22.04 27.97
C GLU A 497 -4.60 -20.68 28.31
N PRO A 498 -3.99 -19.51 28.04
CA PRO A 498 -4.61 -18.22 28.36
C PRO A 498 -5.95 -18.00 27.64
N LEU A 499 -6.06 -18.48 26.40
CA LEU A 499 -7.28 -18.35 25.59
C LEU A 499 -8.42 -19.22 26.14
N LEU A 500 -8.09 -20.43 26.63
CA LEU A 500 -9.07 -21.37 27.22
C LEU A 500 -9.54 -20.95 28.61
N GLN A 501 -8.70 -20.26 29.38
CA GLN A 501 -9.02 -19.78 30.72
C GLN A 501 -9.78 -18.44 30.72
N ALA A 502 -9.73 -17.69 29.61
CA ALA A 502 -10.40 -16.40 29.46
C ALA A 502 -11.91 -16.48 29.71
N SER A 503 -12.43 -15.68 30.65
CA SER A 503 -13.84 -15.66 31.04
C SER A 503 -14.77 -15.33 29.86
N GLN A 504 -14.37 -14.42 28.98
CA GLN A 504 -15.12 -14.06 27.77
C GLN A 504 -15.32 -15.22 26.79
N ASN A 505 -14.42 -16.21 26.77
CA ASN A 505 -14.51 -17.37 25.89
C ASN A 505 -15.39 -18.48 26.47
N ARG A 506 -15.81 -18.38 27.73
CA ARG A 506 -16.60 -19.42 28.42
C ARG A 506 -17.88 -19.80 27.67
N LYS A 507 -18.60 -18.81 27.13
CA LYS A 507 -19.82 -19.06 26.34
C LYS A 507 -19.52 -19.86 25.06
N VAL A 508 -18.44 -19.53 24.38
CA VAL A 508 -18.01 -20.21 23.14
C VAL A 508 -17.58 -21.65 23.44
N LEU A 509 -16.79 -21.87 24.50
CA LEU A 509 -16.36 -23.20 24.92
C LEU A 509 -17.54 -24.09 25.34
N ILE A 510 -18.51 -23.55 26.07
CA ILE A 510 -19.74 -24.26 26.42
C ILE A 510 -20.53 -24.60 25.14
N PHE A 511 -20.64 -23.67 24.20
CA PHE A 511 -21.31 -23.91 22.92
C PHE A 511 -20.71 -25.09 22.15
N PHE A 512 -19.38 -25.18 22.02
CA PHE A 512 -18.74 -26.33 21.37
C PHE A 512 -18.98 -27.65 22.10
N ARG A 513 -18.91 -27.64 23.44
CA ARG A 513 -19.25 -28.82 24.26
C ARG A 513 -20.69 -29.28 24.05
N GLN A 514 -21.63 -28.35 23.94
CA GLN A 514 -23.03 -28.68 23.67
C GLN A 514 -23.25 -29.12 22.21
N SER A 515 -22.46 -28.60 21.27
CA SER A 515 -22.51 -29.03 19.87
C SER A 515 -22.16 -30.51 19.72
N ILE A 516 -21.16 -31.00 20.46
CA ILE A 516 -20.81 -32.43 20.50
C ILE A 516 -21.84 -33.26 21.29
N ARG A 517 -22.40 -32.73 22.38
CA ARG A 517 -23.44 -33.45 23.14
C ARG A 517 -24.71 -33.68 22.34
N THR A 518 -25.13 -32.66 21.59
CA THR A 518 -26.37 -32.69 20.82
C THR A 518 -26.27 -33.58 19.58
N ILE A 519 -25.09 -33.73 18.97
CA ILE A 519 -24.98 -34.63 17.80
C ILE A 519 -25.13 -36.11 18.17
N PHE A 520 -24.88 -36.48 19.43
CA PHE A 520 -25.07 -37.84 19.93
C PHE A 520 -26.36 -38.04 20.74
N SER A 521 -27.21 -37.01 20.88
CA SER A 521 -28.52 -37.14 21.55
C SER A 521 -29.57 -37.76 20.64
N LYS A 522 -30.66 -38.28 21.23
CA LYS A 522 -31.81 -38.82 20.47
C LYS A 522 -32.47 -37.77 19.56
N CYS A 523 -32.49 -36.51 20.01
CA CYS A 523 -33.01 -35.37 19.26
C CYS A 523 -31.90 -34.32 19.08
N PRO A 524 -31.15 -34.33 17.97
CA PRO A 524 -30.10 -33.36 17.71
C PRO A 524 -30.66 -31.94 17.54
N VAL A 525 -30.00 -30.97 18.17
CA VAL A 525 -30.37 -29.55 18.04
C VAL A 525 -29.53 -28.92 16.91
N PRO A 526 -30.15 -28.21 15.95
CA PRO A 526 -29.42 -27.49 14.92
C PRO A 526 -28.44 -26.46 15.50
N ILE A 527 -27.26 -26.33 14.88
CA ILE A 527 -26.19 -25.42 15.32
C ILE A 527 -26.69 -23.97 15.40
N GLU A 528 -27.62 -23.56 14.53
CA GLU A 528 -28.19 -22.22 14.48
C GLU A 528 -29.06 -21.93 15.70
N SER A 529 -29.83 -22.91 16.16
CA SER A 529 -30.66 -22.81 17.36
C SER A 529 -29.79 -22.81 18.61
N LEU A 530 -28.75 -23.65 18.64
CA LEU A 530 -27.79 -23.68 19.73
C LEU A 530 -27.00 -22.35 19.81
N ALA A 531 -26.53 -21.81 18.68
CA ALA A 531 -25.81 -20.55 18.64
C ALA A 531 -26.69 -19.37 19.11
N ARG A 532 -27.97 -19.34 18.75
CA ARG A 532 -28.95 -18.36 19.25
C ARG A 532 -29.06 -18.40 20.76
N LYS A 533 -29.18 -19.60 21.37
CA LYS A 533 -29.23 -19.78 22.83
C LYS A 533 -28.02 -19.18 23.56
N TYR A 534 -26.84 -19.20 22.93
CA TYR A 534 -25.60 -18.64 23.51
C TYR A 534 -25.28 -17.21 23.05
N GLY A 535 -26.15 -16.57 22.25
CA GLY A 535 -25.93 -15.22 21.73
C GLY A 535 -24.78 -15.10 20.72
N LEU A 536 -24.43 -16.20 20.03
CA LEU A 536 -23.27 -16.26 19.14
C LEU A 536 -23.65 -15.90 17.70
N LYS A 537 -23.25 -14.71 17.26
CA LYS A 537 -23.50 -14.21 15.89
C LYS A 537 -22.40 -14.58 14.89
N ASN A 538 -21.18 -14.88 15.36
CA ASN A 538 -20.00 -15.10 14.52
C ASN A 538 -20.17 -16.34 13.60
N LYS A 539 -20.03 -16.13 12.28
CA LYS A 539 -20.16 -17.17 11.24
C LYS A 539 -19.05 -18.22 11.31
N ARG A 540 -17.82 -17.84 11.64
CA ARG A 540 -16.67 -18.77 11.77
C ARG A 540 -16.91 -19.77 12.90
N VAL A 541 -17.38 -19.31 14.06
CA VAL A 541 -17.70 -20.16 15.21
C VAL A 541 -18.73 -21.23 14.84
N LYS A 542 -19.82 -20.82 14.18
CA LYS A 542 -20.87 -21.75 13.71
C LYS A 542 -20.34 -22.76 12.69
N THR A 543 -19.50 -22.31 11.75
CA THR A 543 -18.91 -23.17 10.71
C THR A 543 -17.99 -24.22 11.34
N ARG A 544 -17.08 -23.80 12.24
CA ARG A 544 -16.20 -24.71 12.99
C ARG A 544 -16.97 -25.74 13.81
N ALA A 545 -18.12 -25.37 14.38
CA ALA A 545 -18.96 -26.32 15.12
C ALA A 545 -19.60 -27.38 14.22
N ARG A 546 -20.03 -27.03 13.00
CA ARG A 546 -20.53 -27.99 12.01
C ARG A 546 -19.43 -28.95 11.56
N GLU A 547 -18.24 -28.42 11.24
CA GLU A 547 -17.06 -29.24 10.91
C GLU A 547 -16.71 -30.22 12.03
N LEU A 548 -16.76 -29.75 13.28
CA LEU A 548 -16.52 -30.58 14.45
C LEU A 548 -17.58 -31.69 14.60
N GLN A 549 -18.87 -31.40 14.39
CA GLN A 549 -19.93 -32.41 14.43
C GLN A 549 -19.75 -33.47 13.34
N GLN A 550 -19.40 -33.06 12.11
CA GLN A 550 -19.09 -33.98 11.01
C GLN A 550 -17.92 -34.90 11.36
N LYS A 551 -16.81 -34.34 11.88
CA LYS A 551 -15.67 -35.13 12.33
C LYS A 551 -16.01 -36.08 13.48
N ALA A 552 -16.85 -35.67 14.41
CA ALA A 552 -17.29 -36.52 15.51
C ALA A 552 -18.14 -37.71 15.02
N LEU A 553 -18.99 -37.50 14.01
CA LEU A 553 -19.76 -38.56 13.37
C LEU A 553 -18.86 -39.53 12.60
N SER A 554 -17.87 -39.02 11.85
CA SER A 554 -16.85 -39.84 11.18
C SER A 554 -16.10 -40.71 12.19
N LEU A 555 -15.52 -40.11 13.24
CA LEU A 555 -14.78 -40.85 14.26
C LEU A 555 -15.62 -41.93 14.95
N LYS A 556 -16.91 -41.65 15.18
CA LYS A 556 -17.85 -42.63 15.73
C LYS A 556 -18.02 -43.82 14.78
N GLU A 557 -18.11 -43.57 13.48
CA GLU A 557 -18.23 -44.64 12.47
C GLU A 557 -16.91 -45.40 12.31
N ASP A 558 -15.79 -44.70 12.20
CA ASP A 558 -14.45 -45.29 12.08
C ASP A 558 -14.14 -46.23 13.26
N CYS A 559 -14.46 -45.78 14.49
CA CYS A 559 -14.30 -46.63 15.69
C CYS A 559 -15.25 -47.82 15.68
N TYR A 560 -16.48 -47.65 15.22
CA TYR A 560 -17.44 -48.75 15.13
C TYR A 560 -16.95 -49.81 14.15
N GLN A 561 -16.49 -49.41 12.96
CA GLN A 561 -15.96 -50.33 11.95
C GLN A 561 -14.69 -51.04 12.45
N ALA A 562 -13.76 -50.31 13.08
CA ALA A 562 -12.53 -50.89 13.61
C ALA A 562 -12.79 -51.98 14.67
N VAL A 563 -13.73 -51.73 15.60
CA VAL A 563 -14.11 -52.71 16.63
C VAL A 563 -14.96 -53.83 16.03
N TYR A 564 -15.93 -53.52 15.17
CA TYR A 564 -16.81 -54.54 14.59
C TYR A 564 -16.03 -55.57 13.75
N HIS A 565 -15.06 -55.13 12.95
CA HIS A 565 -14.18 -56.04 12.19
C HIS A 565 -13.36 -56.99 13.07
N HIS A 566 -12.98 -56.57 14.28
CA HIS A 566 -12.22 -57.44 15.20
C HIS A 566 -13.10 -58.46 15.94
N PHE A 567 -14.42 -58.24 16.02
CA PHE A 567 -15.34 -59.00 16.89
C PHE A 567 -16.59 -59.52 16.17
N GLU A 568 -16.55 -59.58 14.83
CA GLU A 568 -17.68 -60.05 14.02
C GLU A 568 -18.15 -61.46 14.45
N HIS A 569 -17.24 -62.28 14.97
CA HIS A 569 -17.51 -63.64 15.46
C HIS A 569 -17.96 -63.74 16.94
N GLU A 570 -17.84 -62.68 17.75
CA GLU A 570 -18.17 -62.72 19.20
C GLU A 570 -19.61 -62.25 19.53
N GLY A 571 -20.43 -61.92 18.53
CA GLY A 571 -21.85 -61.62 18.74
C GLY A 571 -22.13 -60.31 19.49
N ILE A 572 -21.24 -59.32 19.42
CA ILE A 572 -21.38 -58.04 20.12
C ILE A 572 -22.64 -57.29 19.65
N ASP A 573 -23.52 -56.92 20.60
CA ASP A 573 -24.68 -56.08 20.30
C ASP A 573 -24.25 -54.69 19.79
N LYS A 574 -24.65 -54.41 18.54
CA LYS A 574 -24.42 -53.14 17.85
C LYS A 574 -24.93 -51.94 18.64
N SER A 575 -26.07 -52.07 19.32
CA SER A 575 -26.67 -50.96 20.06
C SER A 575 -25.83 -50.56 21.27
N SER A 576 -25.34 -51.56 22.01
CA SER A 576 -24.46 -51.42 23.17
C SER A 576 -23.10 -50.84 22.78
N LEU A 577 -22.48 -51.36 21.71
CA LEU A 577 -21.19 -50.86 21.21
C LEU A 577 -21.27 -49.39 20.79
N LEU A 578 -22.31 -49.01 20.02
CA LEU A 578 -22.51 -47.62 19.62
C LEU A 578 -22.77 -46.69 20.81
N LYS A 579 -23.44 -47.17 21.86
CA LYS A 579 -23.64 -46.41 23.10
C LYS A 579 -22.32 -46.18 23.83
N SER A 580 -21.47 -47.20 23.92
CA SER A 580 -20.14 -47.13 24.54
C SER A 580 -19.20 -46.19 23.77
N ILE A 581 -19.14 -46.28 22.44
CA ILE A 581 -18.35 -45.37 21.61
C ILE A 581 -18.78 -43.90 21.82
N LYS A 582 -20.09 -43.62 21.81
CA LYS A 582 -20.63 -42.28 22.08
C LYS A 582 -20.22 -41.78 23.47
N LYS A 583 -20.32 -42.63 24.51
CA LYS A 583 -19.93 -42.31 25.89
C LYS A 583 -18.44 -41.97 25.97
N SER A 584 -17.58 -42.76 25.33
CA SER A 584 -16.13 -42.53 25.26
C SER A 584 -15.78 -41.23 24.53
N LEU A 585 -16.37 -40.97 23.36
CA LEU A 585 -16.17 -39.72 22.62
C LEU A 585 -16.56 -38.49 23.45
N LEU A 586 -17.68 -38.56 24.17
CA LEU A 586 -18.14 -37.49 25.06
C LEU A 586 -17.21 -37.29 26.27
N ALA A 587 -16.69 -38.38 26.84
CA ALA A 587 -15.72 -38.32 27.94
C ALA A 587 -14.40 -37.70 27.49
N LEU A 588 -13.87 -38.10 26.33
CA LEU A 588 -12.67 -37.53 25.74
C LEU A 588 -12.84 -36.04 25.45
N TYR A 589 -14.00 -35.61 24.94
CA TYR A 589 -14.26 -34.18 24.75
C TYR A 589 -14.29 -33.41 26.07
N LYS A 590 -14.87 -33.98 27.13
CA LYS A 590 -14.94 -33.34 28.45
C LYS A 590 -13.52 -33.09 29.01
N ASN A 591 -12.56 -33.95 28.68
CA ASN A 591 -11.18 -33.87 29.16
C ASN A 591 -10.32 -32.85 28.39
N HIS A 592 -10.76 -32.40 27.21
CA HIS A 592 -10.02 -31.44 26.38
C HIS A 592 -10.83 -30.17 26.13
N LYS A 593 -10.50 -29.09 26.84
CA LYS A 593 -11.03 -27.75 26.52
C LYS A 593 -10.45 -27.31 25.18
N THR A 594 -11.29 -27.09 24.18
CA THR A 594 -10.89 -26.63 22.83
C THR A 594 -12.06 -25.90 22.15
N PHE A 595 -11.75 -25.09 21.14
CA PHE A 595 -12.69 -24.54 20.17
C PHE A 595 -12.89 -25.48 18.96
N GLY A 596 -12.51 -26.75 19.09
CA GLY A 596 -12.83 -27.84 18.18
C GLY A 596 -11.69 -28.30 17.28
N ARG A 597 -10.57 -27.56 17.18
CA ARG A 597 -9.47 -27.94 16.27
C ARG A 597 -8.65 -29.13 16.76
N LEU A 598 -8.26 -29.12 18.03
CA LEU A 598 -7.38 -30.15 18.60
C LEU A 598 -8.09 -31.49 18.78
N TRP A 599 -9.35 -31.45 19.23
CA TRP A 599 -10.05 -32.64 19.75
C TRP A 599 -10.08 -33.82 18.78
N PRO A 600 -10.42 -33.68 17.49
CA PRO A 600 -10.47 -34.81 16.56
C PRO A 600 -9.15 -35.59 16.48
N ILE A 601 -8.00 -34.89 16.54
CA ILE A 601 -6.68 -35.51 16.38
C ILE A 601 -6.29 -36.29 17.63
N VAL A 602 -6.45 -35.67 18.81
CA VAL A 602 -6.17 -36.34 20.09
C VAL A 602 -7.11 -37.53 20.27
N THR A 603 -8.36 -37.38 19.87
CA THR A 603 -9.39 -38.40 20.03
C THR A 603 -9.17 -39.58 19.08
N SER A 604 -8.84 -39.33 17.81
CA SER A 604 -8.46 -40.42 16.87
C SER A 604 -7.27 -41.22 17.39
N THR A 605 -6.21 -40.56 17.86
CA THR A 605 -5.01 -41.24 18.36
C THR A 605 -5.31 -42.08 19.61
N LEU A 606 -6.05 -41.51 20.58
CA LEU A 606 -6.38 -42.22 21.81
C LEU A 606 -7.37 -43.36 21.57
N LEU A 607 -8.34 -43.20 20.66
CA LEU A 607 -9.29 -44.27 20.34
C LEU A 607 -8.60 -45.43 19.63
N ILE A 608 -7.71 -45.15 18.67
CA ILE A 608 -6.90 -46.19 18.01
C ILE A 608 -6.05 -46.92 19.06
N GLU A 609 -5.27 -46.21 19.88
CA GLU A 609 -4.46 -46.82 20.95
C GLU A 609 -5.32 -47.67 21.91
N THR A 610 -6.52 -47.19 22.28
CA THR A 610 -7.37 -47.91 23.25
C THR A 610 -8.08 -49.11 22.64
N VAL A 611 -8.50 -49.01 21.37
CA VAL A 611 -9.19 -50.08 20.64
C VAL A 611 -8.21 -51.18 20.23
N GLU A 612 -7.00 -50.84 19.80
CA GLU A 612 -5.96 -51.81 19.40
C GLU A 612 -5.36 -52.57 20.61
N LEU A 613 -5.26 -51.94 21.78
CA LEU A 613 -4.60 -52.56 22.94
C LEU A 613 -5.47 -53.58 23.70
N ASP A 614 -6.77 -53.34 23.85
CA ASP A 614 -7.67 -54.23 24.59
C ASP A 614 -9.16 -53.92 24.30
N PRO A 615 -9.71 -54.48 23.21
CA PRO A 615 -11.05 -54.12 22.76
C PRO A 615 -12.20 -54.68 23.64
N GLN A 616 -12.01 -55.84 24.29
CA GLN A 616 -13.00 -56.40 25.23
C GLN A 616 -13.13 -55.49 26.45
N LYS A 617 -12.00 -55.03 27.01
CA LYS A 617 -11.99 -54.07 28.13
C LYS A 617 -12.57 -52.71 27.74
N PHE A 618 -12.44 -52.27 26.48
CA PHE A 618 -13.08 -51.06 25.98
C PHE A 618 -14.61 -51.15 26.02
N CYS A 619 -15.17 -52.33 25.72
CA CYS A 619 -16.60 -52.60 25.82
C CYS A 619 -17.06 -52.69 27.29
N GLU A 620 -16.36 -53.47 28.13
CA GLU A 620 -16.71 -53.67 29.54
C GLU A 620 -16.66 -52.39 30.39
N LYS A 621 -15.61 -51.55 30.23
CA LYS A 621 -15.47 -50.30 31.01
C LYS A 621 -16.57 -49.28 30.76
N ASN A 622 -17.28 -49.38 29.63
CA ASN A 622 -18.18 -48.32 29.15
C ASN A 622 -19.65 -48.74 29.05
N CYS A 623 -19.93 -50.05 29.06
CA CYS A 623 -21.28 -50.61 29.08
C CYS A 623 -21.99 -50.55 30.45
N SER A 624 -21.28 -50.17 31.53
CA SER A 624 -21.85 -49.93 32.88
C SER A 624 -22.49 -48.56 33.06
#